data_AF-A0A832QHQ2-F1
#
_entry.id   AF-A0A832QHQ2-F1
#
_cell.length_a   1.000
_cell.length_b   1.000
_cell.length_c   1.000
_cell.angle_alpha   90.00
_cell.angle_beta   90.00
_cell.angle_gamma   90.00
#
_symmetry.space_group_name_H-M   'P 1'
#
loop_
_entity.id
_entity.type
_entity.pdbx_description
1 polymer ?
#
loop_
_entity_poly.entity_id
_entity_poly.type
_entity_poly.pdbx_seq_one_letter_code
_entity_poly.pdbx_strand_id
1 'polypeptide(L)'
;MEIFKVGGSHGMDSTEKEAIFKTEITEEDIRRVELSVENLNYKGEGATSFSSKYDDQKKEYLKIFGIETEDLDHAQIVTTFIIFSHIDSLKRIEQTGNNLAKAVEIANKNLAETRIDRIGFREDLGGGVTYEMIRKDAGFAANSDCKVSEEEYAMLLNRILTTLSRKNPSEMV
;
A
#
# COMPACT_ATOMS: atom_id res chain seq x y z
N MET A 1 58.49 -30.86 1.15
CA MET A 1 58.22 -31.32 -0.23
C MET A 1 56.71 -31.42 -0.33
N GLU A 2 56.12 -30.73 -1.33
CA GLU A 2 54.68 -30.71 -1.75
C GLU A 2 53.70 -30.11 -0.72
N ILE A 3 53.05 -28.94 -0.86
CA ILE A 3 52.30 -28.20 -1.92
C ILE A 3 51.05 -28.91 -2.45
N PHE A 4 49.88 -28.55 -1.91
CA PHE A 4 48.57 -28.38 -2.58
C PHE A 4 47.79 -27.31 -1.78
N LYS A 5 47.82 -26.01 -2.15
CA LYS A 5 46.95 -25.26 -3.08
C LYS A 5 45.41 -25.39 -2.88
N VAL A 6 44.86 -24.25 -2.46
CA VAL A 6 43.63 -23.56 -2.92
C VAL A 6 42.29 -24.08 -2.38
N GLY A 7 41.77 -23.35 -1.39
CA GLY A 7 40.35 -23.13 -1.17
C GLY A 7 40.15 -21.66 -0.82
N GLY A 8 39.98 -20.81 -1.83
CA GLY A 8 39.61 -19.42 -1.63
C GLY A 8 38.23 -19.34 -1.01
N SER A 9 38.14 -18.89 0.24
CA SER A 9 36.90 -18.37 0.80
C SER A 9 36.65 -17.03 0.12
N HIS A 10 35.95 -17.11 -1.02
CA HIS A 10 35.25 -15.97 -1.60
C HIS A 10 34.31 -15.40 -0.55
N GLY A 11 34.37 -14.08 -0.40
CA GLY A 11 33.51 -13.34 0.51
C GLY A 11 32.04 -13.62 0.22
N MET A 12 31.32 -13.99 1.28
CA MET A 12 29.92 -13.62 1.38
C MET A 12 29.90 -12.24 2.03
N ASP A 13 30.09 -11.23 1.19
CA ASP A 13 29.63 -9.87 1.47
C ASP A 13 28.10 -9.92 1.27
N SER A 14 27.40 -10.54 2.20
CA SER A 14 25.94 -10.56 2.23
C SER A 14 25.45 -9.23 2.81
N THR A 15 25.78 -8.14 2.13
CA THR A 15 24.95 -6.94 2.20
C THR A 15 23.72 -7.18 1.33
N GLU A 16 22.85 -8.08 1.78
CA GLU A 16 21.42 -7.92 1.50
C GLU A 16 21.06 -6.61 2.19
N LYS A 17 21.06 -5.52 1.42
CA LYS A 17 20.38 -4.30 1.86
C LYS A 17 18.96 -4.75 2.13
N GLU A 18 18.58 -4.85 3.41
CA GLU A 18 17.17 -4.85 3.80
C GLU A 18 16.53 -3.73 3.01
N ALA A 19 15.70 -4.09 2.04
CA ALA A 19 14.96 -3.10 1.28
C ALA A 19 14.03 -2.46 2.31
N ILE A 20 14.36 -1.24 2.73
CA ILE A 20 13.52 -0.51 3.67
C ILE A 20 12.22 -0.24 2.94
N PHE A 21 11.20 -1.05 3.26
CA PHE A 21 9.86 -0.93 2.73
C PHE A 21 9.29 0.41 3.20
N LYS A 22 8.82 1.22 2.25
CA LYS A 22 8.19 2.49 2.59
C LYS A 22 6.79 2.22 3.15
N THR A 23 6.63 2.38 4.45
CA THR A 23 5.35 2.16 5.15
C THR A 23 4.69 3.44 5.65
N GLU A 24 5.30 4.59 5.39
CA GLU A 24 4.81 5.90 5.83
C GLU A 24 4.68 6.89 4.68
N ILE A 25 3.62 7.70 4.74
CA ILE A 25 3.43 8.89 3.91
C ILE A 25 4.21 10.03 4.53
N THR A 26 4.92 10.83 3.73
CA THR A 26 5.62 12.04 4.18
C THR A 26 4.96 13.30 3.64
N GLU A 27 5.27 14.46 4.23
CA GLU A 27 4.81 15.74 3.68
C GLU A 27 5.31 15.97 2.24
N GLU A 28 6.53 15.51 1.93
CA GLU A 28 7.09 15.65 0.60
C GLU A 28 6.31 14.82 -0.43
N ASP A 29 5.85 13.63 -0.06
CA ASP A 29 4.99 12.82 -0.92
C ASP A 29 3.71 13.59 -1.31
N ILE A 30 3.04 14.20 -0.33
CA ILE A 30 1.81 14.95 -0.57
C ILE A 30 2.04 16.21 -1.43
N ARG A 31 3.20 16.86 -1.28
CA ARG A 31 3.57 18.00 -2.14
C ARG A 31 3.82 17.59 -3.59
N ARG A 32 4.34 16.38 -3.82
CA ARG A 32 4.62 15.82 -5.16
C ARG A 32 3.37 15.25 -5.85
N VAL A 33 2.36 14.87 -5.07
CA VAL A 33 1.09 14.35 -5.60
C VAL A 33 0.34 15.42 -6.40
N GLU A 34 -0.04 15.08 -7.62
CA GLU A 34 -0.87 15.87 -8.52
C GLU A 34 -2.31 15.36 -8.50
N LEU A 35 -3.14 15.95 -7.64
CA LEU A 35 -4.59 15.68 -7.56
C LEU A 35 -5.39 16.96 -7.70
N SER A 36 -6.35 16.98 -8.62
CA SER A 36 -7.34 18.06 -8.75
C SER A 36 -8.51 17.81 -7.81
N VAL A 37 -8.85 18.83 -7.00
CA VAL A 37 -9.91 18.78 -5.97
C VAL A 37 -11.29 18.47 -6.53
N GLU A 38 -11.53 18.84 -7.79
CA GLU A 38 -12.84 18.67 -8.45
C GLU A 38 -13.21 17.19 -8.67
N ASN A 39 -12.22 16.29 -8.71
CA ASN A 39 -12.44 14.87 -9.02
C ASN A 39 -12.55 13.97 -7.76
N LEU A 40 -12.43 14.53 -6.56
CA LEU A 40 -12.12 13.76 -5.35
C LEU A 40 -13.34 13.29 -4.53
N ASN A 41 -14.56 13.36 -5.07
CA ASN A 41 -15.76 12.91 -4.35
C ASN A 41 -16.13 11.46 -4.72
N TYR A 42 -15.89 10.52 -3.80
CA TYR A 42 -16.41 9.16 -3.92
C TYR A 42 -17.93 9.15 -3.68
N LYS A 43 -18.70 8.64 -4.64
CA LYS A 43 -20.17 8.54 -4.57
C LYS A 43 -20.70 7.11 -4.40
N GLY A 44 -19.81 6.12 -4.29
CA GLY A 44 -20.21 4.74 -4.09
C GLY A 44 -20.75 4.49 -2.68
N GLU A 45 -21.56 3.45 -2.53
CA GLU A 45 -22.11 3.04 -1.24
C GLU A 45 -21.03 2.42 -0.33
N GLY A 46 -19.95 1.91 -0.94
CA GLY A 46 -18.92 1.13 -0.27
C GLY A 46 -17.85 1.92 0.49
N ALA A 47 -18.06 3.22 0.74
CA ALA A 47 -17.05 4.14 1.26
C ALA A 47 -16.42 3.65 2.58
N THR A 48 -17.24 3.07 3.45
CA THR A 48 -16.84 2.57 4.77
C THR A 48 -16.96 1.05 4.87
N SER A 49 -17.16 0.34 3.74
CA SER A 49 -17.45 -1.09 3.74
C SER A 49 -16.25 -1.92 3.29
N PHE A 50 -15.95 -2.96 4.07
CA PHE A 50 -15.00 -4.03 3.73
C PHE A 50 -15.67 -5.21 3.01
N SER A 51 -16.87 -5.05 2.46
CA SER A 51 -17.52 -6.15 1.72
C SER A 51 -17.04 -6.18 0.27
N SER A 52 -16.70 -7.37 -0.22
CA SER A 52 -16.26 -7.61 -1.61
C SER A 52 -17.28 -7.21 -2.67
N LYS A 53 -18.57 -7.13 -2.33
CA LYS A 53 -19.62 -6.65 -3.25
C LYS A 53 -19.43 -5.19 -3.70
N TYR A 54 -18.57 -4.43 -3.01
CA TYR A 54 -18.25 -3.05 -3.34
C TYR A 54 -16.88 -2.89 -3.99
N ASP A 55 -16.18 -3.97 -4.30
CA ASP A 55 -14.83 -3.90 -4.86
C ASP A 55 -14.83 -3.19 -6.21
N ASP A 56 -15.76 -3.53 -7.10
CA ASP A 56 -15.84 -2.92 -8.43
C ASP A 56 -16.02 -1.40 -8.34
N GLN A 57 -16.86 -0.89 -7.43
CA GLN A 57 -17.03 0.55 -7.22
C GLN A 57 -15.72 1.22 -6.74
N LYS A 58 -14.94 0.55 -5.89
CA LYS A 58 -13.64 1.06 -5.43
C LYS A 58 -12.61 1.05 -6.56
N LYS A 59 -12.55 -0.04 -7.34
CA LYS A 59 -11.66 -0.18 -8.50
C LYS A 59 -11.94 0.87 -9.56
N GLU A 60 -13.22 1.04 -9.93
CA GLU A 60 -13.65 2.06 -10.90
C GLU A 60 -13.25 3.46 -10.44
N TYR A 61 -13.42 3.77 -9.16
CA TYR A 61 -13.01 5.05 -8.61
C TYR A 61 -11.49 5.27 -8.64
N LEU A 62 -10.71 4.29 -8.18
CA LEU A 62 -9.24 4.35 -8.22
C LEU A 62 -8.69 4.49 -9.64
N LYS A 63 -9.35 3.85 -10.62
CA LYS A 63 -9.00 3.91 -12.03
C LYS A 63 -9.10 5.31 -12.63
N ILE A 64 -10.01 6.16 -12.13
CA ILE A 64 -10.11 7.58 -12.55
C ILE A 64 -8.79 8.32 -12.32
N PHE A 65 -8.01 7.89 -11.31
CA PHE A 65 -6.72 8.47 -10.95
C PHE A 65 -5.53 7.66 -11.49
N GLY A 66 -5.77 6.72 -12.41
CA GLY A 66 -4.73 5.88 -13.02
C GLY A 66 -4.17 4.79 -12.09
N ILE A 67 -4.83 4.49 -10.97
CA ILE A 67 -4.41 3.44 -10.04
C ILE A 67 -4.99 2.11 -10.50
N GLU A 68 -4.13 1.24 -11.03
CA GLU A 68 -4.47 -0.12 -11.48
C GLU A 68 -4.56 -1.10 -10.31
N THR A 69 -5.59 -1.96 -10.35
CA THR A 69 -5.99 -2.85 -9.24
C THR A 69 -6.39 -4.26 -9.71
N GLU A 70 -6.17 -4.58 -10.98
CA GLU A 70 -6.59 -5.81 -11.64
C GLU A 70 -5.87 -7.05 -11.08
N ASP A 71 -4.66 -6.88 -10.56
CA ASP A 71 -3.83 -7.91 -9.93
C ASP A 71 -4.05 -8.04 -8.41
N LEU A 72 -4.91 -7.19 -7.83
CA LEU A 72 -5.08 -7.10 -6.38
C LEU A 72 -6.21 -8.00 -5.88
N ASP A 73 -5.96 -8.67 -4.75
CA ASP A 73 -7.00 -9.38 -4.02
C ASP A 73 -7.92 -8.42 -3.24
N HIS A 74 -8.98 -8.95 -2.63
CA HIS A 74 -9.96 -8.16 -1.89
C HIS A 74 -9.34 -7.28 -0.80
N ALA A 75 -8.41 -7.82 0.01
CA ALA A 75 -7.80 -7.08 1.11
C ALA A 75 -6.90 -5.94 0.58
N GLN A 76 -6.18 -6.22 -0.51
CA GLN A 76 -5.34 -5.24 -1.20
C GLN A 76 -6.19 -4.13 -1.87
N ILE A 77 -7.32 -4.46 -2.50
CA ILE A 77 -8.24 -3.45 -3.08
C ILE A 77 -8.78 -2.51 -2.01
N VAL A 78 -9.29 -3.08 -0.91
CA VAL A 78 -9.82 -2.30 0.23
C VAL A 78 -8.73 -1.40 0.81
N THR A 79 -7.53 -1.94 1.03
CA THR A 79 -6.41 -1.18 1.59
C THR A 79 -5.94 -0.08 0.63
N THR A 80 -5.85 -0.36 -0.67
CA THR A 80 -5.50 0.64 -1.70
C THR A 80 -6.47 1.82 -1.68
N PHE A 81 -7.77 1.54 -1.63
CA PHE A 81 -8.80 2.56 -1.55
C PHE A 81 -8.66 3.45 -0.29
N ILE A 82 -8.33 2.85 0.86
CA ILE A 82 -8.16 3.57 2.12
C ILE A 82 -6.88 4.41 2.12
N ILE A 83 -5.76 3.87 1.64
CA ILE A 83 -4.52 4.66 1.49
C ILE A 83 -4.77 5.86 0.57
N PHE A 84 -5.44 5.63 -0.56
CA PHE A 84 -5.80 6.72 -1.49
C PHE A 84 -6.67 7.79 -0.81
N SER A 85 -7.71 7.41 -0.04
CA SER A 85 -8.58 8.38 0.61
C SER A 85 -7.86 9.22 1.68
N HIS A 86 -6.87 8.63 2.36
CA HIS A 86 -5.97 9.38 3.24
C HIS A 86 -5.11 10.37 2.45
N ILE A 87 -4.52 9.97 1.32
CA ILE A 87 -3.72 10.85 0.45
C ILE A 87 -4.57 12.00 -0.09
N ASP A 88 -5.79 11.74 -0.57
CA ASP A 88 -6.75 12.77 -0.99
C ASP A 88 -7.00 13.78 0.15
N SER A 89 -7.35 13.27 1.33
CA SER A 89 -7.62 14.11 2.50
C SER A 89 -6.41 14.97 2.87
N LEU A 90 -5.21 14.41 2.85
CA LEU A 90 -3.97 15.14 3.11
C LEU A 90 -3.71 16.23 2.06
N LYS A 91 -4.00 15.94 0.79
CA LYS A 91 -3.84 16.92 -0.29
C LYS A 91 -4.79 18.11 -0.13
N ARG A 92 -6.04 17.86 0.27
CA ARG A 92 -7.01 18.92 0.60
C ARG A 92 -6.55 19.77 1.80
N ILE A 93 -5.97 19.13 2.81
CA ILE A 93 -5.40 19.83 3.99
C ILE A 93 -4.23 20.73 3.56
N GLU A 94 -3.36 20.23 2.68
CA GLU A 94 -2.24 21.00 2.11
C GLU A 94 -2.74 22.24 1.36
N GLN A 95 -3.67 22.06 0.41
CA GLN A 95 -4.20 23.13 -0.42
C GLN A 95 -5.01 24.18 0.36
N THR A 96 -5.60 23.80 1.49
CA THR A 96 -6.34 24.72 2.36
C THR A 96 -5.45 25.46 3.36
N GLY A 97 -4.13 25.19 3.36
CA GLY A 97 -3.17 25.85 4.26
C GLY A 97 -3.27 25.39 5.71
N ASN A 98 -3.89 24.24 5.97
CA ASN A 98 -3.97 23.64 7.29
C ASN A 98 -2.65 22.94 7.69
N ASN A 99 -2.55 22.49 8.94
CA ASN A 99 -1.33 21.85 9.45
C ASN A 99 -1.13 20.45 8.84
N LEU A 100 -0.43 20.39 7.70
CA LEU A 100 -0.11 19.17 6.96
C LEU A 100 0.72 18.18 7.79
N ALA A 101 1.76 18.65 8.49
CA ALA A 101 2.64 17.79 9.29
C ALA A 101 1.84 16.97 10.32
N LYS A 102 0.95 17.63 11.06
CA LYS A 102 0.07 16.96 12.03
C LYS A 102 -0.92 16.01 11.35
N ALA A 103 -1.44 16.39 10.18
CA ALA A 103 -2.36 15.53 9.45
C ALA A 103 -1.67 14.24 8.94
N VAL A 104 -0.44 14.35 8.44
CA VAL A 104 0.40 13.21 8.02
C VAL A 104 0.65 12.26 9.19
N GLU A 105 1.02 12.79 10.37
CA GLU A 105 1.20 12.00 11.59
C GLU A 105 -0.08 11.20 11.94
N ILE A 106 -1.24 11.87 11.93
CA ILE A 106 -2.53 11.24 12.21
C ILE A 106 -2.84 10.16 11.16
N ALA A 107 -2.63 10.44 9.88
CA ALA A 107 -2.90 9.48 8.80
C ALA A 107 -2.03 8.23 8.93
N ASN A 108 -0.72 8.39 9.12
CA ASN A 108 0.19 7.24 9.29
C ASN A 108 -0.17 6.40 10.49
N LYS A 109 -0.51 7.02 11.64
CA LYS A 109 -0.97 6.28 12.82
C LYS A 109 -2.21 5.44 12.51
N ASN A 110 -3.23 6.04 11.87
CA ASN A 110 -4.45 5.32 11.51
C ASN A 110 -4.18 4.17 10.54
N LEU A 111 -3.38 4.39 9.50
CA LEU A 111 -3.06 3.37 8.51
C LEU A 111 -2.26 2.21 9.14
N ALA A 112 -1.26 2.52 9.96
CA ALA A 112 -0.44 1.52 10.64
C ALA A 112 -1.23 0.66 11.63
N GLU A 113 -2.20 1.24 12.34
CA GLU A 113 -3.05 0.51 13.30
C GLU A 113 -4.14 -0.31 12.60
N THR A 114 -4.70 0.22 11.51
CA THR A 114 -5.91 -0.37 10.91
C THR A 114 -5.63 -1.25 9.71
N ARG A 115 -4.61 -1.01 8.90
CA ARG A 115 -4.42 -1.67 7.59
C ARG A 115 -3.30 -2.70 7.55
N ILE A 116 -2.31 -2.57 8.43
CA ILE A 116 -1.21 -3.54 8.52
C ILE A 116 -1.62 -4.66 9.49
N ASP A 117 -1.52 -5.89 9.01
CA ASP A 117 -1.77 -7.09 9.80
C ASP A 117 -0.58 -7.39 10.71
N ARG A 118 -0.75 -7.16 12.01
CA ARG A 118 0.26 -7.44 13.03
C ARG A 118 0.05 -8.76 13.78
N ILE A 119 -1.01 -9.51 13.44
CA ILE A 119 -1.38 -10.76 14.11
C ILE A 119 -1.09 -12.00 13.27
N GLY A 120 -0.59 -11.82 12.05
CA GLY A 120 -0.03 -12.90 11.22
C GLY A 120 -1.05 -13.68 10.40
N PHE A 121 -2.24 -13.13 10.11
CA PHE A 121 -3.16 -13.73 9.14
C PHE A 121 -2.58 -13.77 7.72
N ARG A 122 -1.85 -12.73 7.32
CA ARG A 122 -1.22 -12.56 5.99
C ARG A 122 0.22 -13.05 5.91
N GLU A 123 0.76 -13.58 7.00
CA GLU A 123 2.12 -14.12 7.02
C GLU A 123 2.20 -15.38 6.15
N ASP A 124 3.22 -15.47 5.28
CA ASP A 124 3.48 -16.67 4.49
C ASP A 124 4.09 -17.74 5.39
N LEU A 125 3.36 -18.85 5.52
CA LEU A 125 3.78 -20.03 6.29
C LEU A 125 4.68 -20.97 5.46
N GLY A 126 5.03 -20.56 4.24
CA GLY A 126 5.83 -21.30 3.28
C GLY A 126 4.99 -21.79 2.10
N GLY A 127 5.54 -21.64 0.89
CA GLY A 127 4.88 -22.09 -0.34
C GLY A 127 3.70 -21.21 -0.77
N GLY A 128 3.61 -19.97 -0.29
CA GLY A 128 2.54 -19.03 -0.63
C GLY A 128 1.22 -19.33 0.11
N VAL A 129 1.29 -20.01 1.27
CA VAL A 129 0.12 -20.37 2.06
C VAL A 129 0.09 -19.51 3.31
N THR A 130 -1.01 -18.80 3.54
CA THR A 130 -1.17 -17.96 4.73
C THR A 130 -2.13 -18.59 5.74
N TYR A 131 -2.05 -18.16 7.01
CA TYR A 131 -2.99 -18.59 8.04
C TYR A 131 -4.43 -18.21 7.70
N GLU A 132 -4.63 -17.05 7.05
CA GLU A 132 -5.91 -16.62 6.51
C GLU A 132 -6.52 -17.63 5.52
N MET A 133 -5.72 -18.13 4.56
CA MET A 133 -6.17 -19.09 3.56
C MET A 133 -6.67 -20.38 4.21
N ILE A 134 -5.88 -20.95 5.12
CA ILE A 134 -6.25 -22.19 5.83
C ILE A 134 -7.59 -22.03 6.57
N ARG A 135 -7.82 -20.88 7.21
CA ARG A 135 -9.09 -20.61 7.89
C ARG A 135 -10.26 -20.45 6.92
N LYS A 136 -10.05 -19.74 5.81
CA LYS A 136 -11.07 -19.57 4.76
C LYS A 136 -11.46 -20.91 4.14
N ASP A 137 -10.49 -21.78 3.88
CA ASP A 137 -10.72 -23.13 3.35
C ASP A 137 -11.54 -24.00 4.32
N ALA A 138 -11.38 -23.78 5.62
CA ALA A 138 -12.19 -24.40 6.66
C ALA A 138 -13.57 -23.73 6.88
N GLY A 139 -13.92 -22.71 6.09
CA GLY A 139 -15.20 -22.00 6.17
C GLY A 139 -15.29 -20.96 7.30
N PHE A 140 -14.17 -20.63 7.95
CA PHE A 140 -14.16 -19.62 9.00
C PHE A 140 -13.96 -18.22 8.42
N ALA A 141 -14.55 -17.22 9.08
CA ALA A 141 -14.12 -15.85 8.90
C ALA A 141 -12.66 -15.70 9.34
N ALA A 142 -11.87 -15.07 8.49
CA ALA A 142 -10.49 -14.68 8.74
C ALA A 142 -10.25 -13.32 8.07
N ASN A 143 -9.45 -12.47 8.71
CA ASN A 143 -9.10 -11.14 8.21
C ASN A 143 -10.30 -10.29 7.76
N SER A 144 -11.36 -10.23 8.58
CA SER A 144 -12.60 -9.48 8.26
C SER A 144 -12.37 -7.98 8.05
N ASP A 145 -11.31 -7.45 8.67
CA ASP A 145 -10.93 -6.06 8.55
C ASP A 145 -10.12 -5.78 7.28
N CYS A 146 -9.84 -6.81 6.48
CA CYS A 146 -9.13 -6.72 5.20
C CYS A 146 -7.76 -6.05 5.34
N LYS A 147 -6.99 -6.48 6.35
CA LYS A 147 -5.61 -6.04 6.58
C LYS A 147 -4.67 -6.78 5.63
N VAL A 148 -3.53 -6.16 5.34
CA VAL A 148 -2.49 -6.68 4.45
C VAL A 148 -1.18 -6.82 5.22
N SER A 149 -0.24 -7.61 4.70
CA SER A 149 1.11 -7.66 5.28
C SER A 149 1.81 -6.29 5.15
N GLU A 150 2.90 -6.09 5.90
CA GLU A 150 3.69 -4.85 5.81
C GLU A 150 4.31 -4.66 4.41
N GLU A 151 4.75 -5.75 3.79
CA GLU A 151 5.32 -5.77 2.44
C GLU A 151 4.26 -5.37 1.39
N GLU A 152 3.07 -5.99 1.49
CA GLU A 152 1.93 -5.64 0.63
C GLU A 152 1.55 -4.17 0.80
N TYR A 153 1.44 -3.70 2.04
CA TYR A 153 1.13 -2.30 2.32
C TYR A 153 2.15 -1.37 1.65
N ALA A 154 3.44 -1.65 1.78
CA ALA A 154 4.48 -0.84 1.19
C ALA A 154 4.44 -0.84 -0.34
N MET A 155 4.17 -2.00 -0.96
CA MET A 155 3.97 -2.11 -2.41
C MET A 155 2.79 -1.25 -2.88
N LEU A 156 1.65 -1.31 -2.18
CA LEU A 156 0.46 -0.54 -2.50
C LEU A 156 0.69 0.96 -2.34
N LEU A 157 1.32 1.38 -1.23
CA LEU A 157 1.64 2.79 -0.99
C LEU A 157 2.57 3.33 -2.08
N ASN A 158 3.65 2.61 -2.41
CA ASN A 158 4.57 3.05 -3.46
C ASN A 158 3.88 3.11 -4.83
N ARG A 159 3.01 2.15 -5.14
CA ARG A 159 2.22 2.15 -6.38
C ARG A 159 1.37 3.42 -6.48
N ILE A 160 0.60 3.73 -5.43
CA ILE A 160 -0.27 4.92 -5.40
C ILE A 160 0.57 6.20 -5.54
N LEU A 161 1.59 6.38 -4.71
CA LEU A 161 2.42 7.59 -4.73
C LEU A 161 3.13 7.78 -6.07
N THR A 162 3.65 6.71 -6.66
CA THR A 162 4.30 6.75 -7.98
C THR A 162 3.31 7.17 -9.05
N THR A 163 2.12 6.58 -9.08
CA THR A 163 1.07 6.93 -10.06
C THR A 163 0.67 8.39 -9.92
N LEU A 164 0.41 8.85 -8.70
CA LEU A 164 -0.08 10.20 -8.43
C LEU A 164 0.99 11.29 -8.55
N SER A 165 2.27 10.92 -8.61
CA SER A 165 3.39 11.86 -8.80
C SER A 165 3.85 11.94 -10.27
N ARG A 166 3.24 11.18 -11.19
CA ARG A 166 3.55 11.29 -12.62
C ARG A 166 2.96 12.59 -13.15
N LYS A 167 3.83 13.51 -13.58
CA LYS A 167 3.42 14.65 -14.41
C LYS A 167 2.62 14.16 -15.61
N ASN A 168 1.54 14.85 -15.94
CA ASN A 168 0.82 14.64 -17.19
C ASN A 168 1.83 14.64 -18.36
N PRO A 169 1.83 13.63 -19.26
CA PRO A 169 2.74 13.58 -20.41
C PRO A 169 2.67 14.82 -21.31
N SER A 170 1.56 15.57 -21.23
CA SER A 170 1.33 16.82 -21.97
C SER A 170 2.17 18.02 -21.48
N GLU A 171 2.88 17.92 -20.36
CA GLU A 171 3.78 18.97 -19.86
C GLU A 171 5.27 18.68 -20.14
N MET A 172 5.57 17.62 -20.91
CA MET A 172 6.94 17.30 -21.35
C MET A 172 7.26 17.79 -22.78
N VAL A 173 6.55 18.81 -23.28
CA VAL A 173 6.78 19.41 -24.61
C VAL A 173 7.09 20.89 -24.50
#